data_AF-A0A847MQ33-F1
#
_entry.id   AF-A0A847MQ33-F1
#
_cell.length_a   1.000
_cell.length_b   1.000
_cell.length_c   1.000
_cell.angle_alpha   90.00
_cell.angle_beta   90.00
_cell.angle_gamma   90.00
#
_symmetry.space_group_name_H-M   'P 1'
#
loop_
_entity.id
_entity.type
_entity.pdbx_description
1 polymer ?
#
loop_
_entity_poly.entity_id
_entity_poly.type
_entity_poly.pdbx_seq_one_letter_code
_entity_poly.pdbx_strand_id
1 'polypeptide(L)'
;MKRFAFRGRAAEQLRQARVQAERLRQARALAEQPLPLPQRRPAPAEPDPHPVPKTFRDAAEWSWRFLLVVAALLVILKGLTMISTVVIPVLVAILLAALLQPVFNLLARGVTRTLAAGLTVLLLVLVLTGAFMVVGRTLSGGLGDMSVQVLQGIEEIRAWVRDTFGISNVQIDDYIAQARAAVTSASGDDIGPMLARVGFTAGHIVAGFFIALFTLFFLLYDGHRIWAWLVRFFPNLTQSGIREAGAIAWAQLSAFTRATIVVAFADAVGITLVAIILDVPFPAIIFLIVFLGAFIPIVGAGISGTIAVLLALVAHGPISALLMLLGVIAVQQIESHLLQPLLLGRVMKLHPLGVILAIAAGIVLGGIVGGLIAIPTVAVLNAVGKYYLADEDVTAGEEGLLAPDTVTDPPVGSTHQPDGRVGND
;
A
#
# COMPACT_ATOMS: atom_id res chain seq x y z
N MET A 1 -70.76 100.24 -7.27
CA MET A 1 -70.83 99.15 -8.28
C MET A 1 -69.48 98.82 -8.95
N LYS A 2 -68.33 98.81 -8.23
CA LYS A 2 -66.98 98.57 -8.82
C LYS A 2 -66.01 97.79 -7.88
N ARG A 3 -66.44 96.70 -7.26
CA ARG A 3 -65.54 95.82 -6.45
C ARG A 3 -65.54 94.33 -6.83
N PHE A 4 -66.29 93.93 -7.87
CA PHE A 4 -66.36 92.51 -8.28
C PHE A 4 -65.50 92.14 -9.51
N ALA A 5 -64.93 93.11 -10.24
CA ALA A 5 -64.24 92.85 -11.51
C ALA A 5 -62.74 92.49 -11.39
N PHE A 6 -62.16 92.45 -10.19
CA PHE A 6 -60.72 92.17 -10.00
C PHE A 6 -60.41 90.70 -9.65
N ARG A 7 -61.40 89.93 -9.17
CA ARG A 7 -61.20 88.52 -8.79
C ARG A 7 -61.16 87.54 -9.98
N GLY A 8 -61.71 87.91 -11.14
CA GLY A 8 -61.70 87.05 -12.34
C GLY A 8 -60.33 86.91 -12.99
N ARG A 9 -59.59 88.02 -13.13
CA ARG A 9 -58.27 88.04 -13.80
C ARG A 9 -57.17 87.33 -13.02
N ALA A 10 -57.20 87.40 -11.68
CA ALA A 10 -56.26 86.67 -10.84
C ALA A 10 -56.51 85.15 -10.88
N ALA A 11 -57.76 84.71 -11.01
CA ALA A 11 -58.11 83.30 -11.13
C ALA A 11 -57.67 82.73 -12.48
N GLU A 12 -57.76 83.50 -13.57
CA GLU A 12 -57.23 83.10 -14.88
C GLU A 12 -55.71 83.00 -14.92
N GLN A 13 -55.00 83.96 -14.30
CA GLN A 13 -53.54 83.89 -14.21
C GLN A 13 -53.07 82.68 -13.41
N LEU A 14 -53.76 82.32 -12.32
CA LEU A 14 -53.45 81.12 -11.55
C LEU A 14 -53.76 79.82 -12.31
N ARG A 15 -54.82 79.79 -13.14
CA ARG A 15 -55.09 78.66 -14.04
C ARG A 15 -54.00 78.52 -15.10
N GLN A 16 -53.61 79.61 -15.73
CA GLN A 16 -52.53 79.59 -16.73
C GLN A 16 -51.19 79.16 -16.11
N ALA A 17 -50.85 79.67 -14.91
CA ALA A 17 -49.65 79.28 -14.18
C ALA A 17 -49.65 77.79 -13.80
N ARG A 18 -50.81 77.22 -13.41
CA ARG A 18 -50.94 75.78 -13.13
C ARG A 18 -50.74 74.93 -14.38
N VAL A 19 -51.35 75.31 -15.50
CA VAL A 19 -51.18 74.60 -16.77
C VAL A 19 -49.71 74.66 -17.23
N GLN A 20 -49.04 75.78 -17.02
CA GLN A 20 -47.62 75.93 -17.38
C GLN A 20 -46.71 75.10 -16.46
N ALA A 21 -47.01 75.04 -15.16
CA ALA A 21 -46.30 74.18 -14.22
C ALA A 21 -46.49 72.68 -14.52
N GLU A 22 -47.69 72.25 -14.92
CA GLU A 22 -47.95 70.88 -15.35
C GLU A 22 -47.18 70.52 -16.62
N ARG A 23 -47.11 71.43 -17.60
CA ARG A 23 -46.31 71.23 -18.82
C ARG A 23 -44.82 71.08 -18.51
N LEU A 24 -44.29 71.89 -17.60
CA LEU A 24 -42.88 71.77 -17.17
C LEU A 24 -42.62 70.47 -16.41
N ARG A 25 -43.56 70.01 -15.59
CA ARG A 25 -43.47 68.70 -14.92
C ARG A 25 -43.51 67.55 -15.91
N GLN A 26 -44.37 67.59 -16.93
CA GLN A 26 -44.41 66.59 -18.00
C GLN A 26 -43.12 66.61 -18.83
N ALA A 27 -42.62 67.78 -19.21
CA ALA A 27 -41.37 67.89 -19.97
C ALA A 27 -40.18 67.33 -19.17
N ARG A 28 -40.13 67.59 -17.86
CA ARG A 28 -39.09 67.04 -16.98
C ARG A 28 -39.24 65.53 -16.79
N ALA A 29 -40.46 65.03 -16.64
CA ALA A 29 -40.72 63.59 -16.56
C ALA A 29 -40.34 62.84 -17.85
N LEU A 30 -40.47 63.48 -19.01
CA LEU A 30 -40.01 62.92 -20.30
C LEU A 30 -38.48 62.99 -20.44
N ALA A 31 -37.83 64.02 -19.91
CA ALA A 31 -36.38 64.14 -19.90
C ALA A 31 -35.70 63.18 -18.90
N GLU A 32 -36.39 62.84 -17.81
CA GLU A 32 -35.94 61.87 -16.81
C GLU A 32 -36.28 60.41 -17.19
N GLN A 33 -37.01 60.18 -18.30
CA GLN A 33 -37.14 58.82 -18.84
C GLN A 33 -35.76 58.36 -19.34
N PRO A 34 -35.24 57.22 -18.85
CA PRO A 34 -34.02 56.65 -19.37
C PRO A 34 -34.18 56.44 -20.87
N LEU A 35 -33.33 57.08 -21.67
CA LEU A 35 -33.26 56.81 -23.10
C LEU A 35 -33.19 55.28 -23.28
N PRO A 36 -34.08 54.66 -24.08
CA PRO A 36 -34.01 53.23 -24.31
C PRO A 36 -32.61 52.94 -24.85
N LEU A 37 -31.79 52.28 -24.04
CA LEU A 37 -30.44 51.91 -24.43
C LEU A 37 -30.60 51.15 -25.75
N PRO A 38 -29.84 51.50 -26.80
CA PRO A 38 -29.91 50.76 -28.05
C PRO A 38 -29.69 49.30 -27.69
N GLN A 39 -30.74 48.48 -27.90
CA GLN A 39 -30.66 47.05 -27.68
C GLN A 39 -29.51 46.59 -28.56
N ARG A 40 -28.37 46.28 -27.95
CA ARG A 40 -27.22 45.72 -28.65
C ARG A 40 -27.77 44.46 -29.29
N ARG A 41 -28.01 44.49 -30.61
CA ARG A 41 -28.27 43.27 -31.35
C ARG A 41 -27.15 42.32 -30.94
N PRO A 42 -27.45 41.09 -30.49
CA PRO A 42 -26.40 40.13 -30.22
C PRO A 42 -25.53 40.11 -31.47
N ALA A 43 -24.22 40.37 -31.28
CA ALA A 43 -23.28 40.29 -32.39
C ALA A 43 -23.49 38.92 -33.05
N PRO A 44 -23.49 38.84 -34.40
CA PRO A 44 -23.49 37.54 -35.06
C PRO A 44 -22.40 36.70 -34.39
N ALA A 45 -22.75 35.51 -33.90
CA ALA A 45 -21.79 34.63 -33.27
C ALA A 45 -20.60 34.52 -34.21
N GLU A 46 -19.43 34.97 -33.75
CA GLU A 46 -18.21 34.83 -34.55
C GLU A 46 -18.10 33.35 -34.94
N PRO A 47 -17.90 33.04 -36.23
CA PRO A 47 -17.68 31.67 -36.66
C PRO A 47 -16.56 31.09 -35.81
N ASP A 48 -16.84 30.00 -35.07
CA ASP A 48 -15.85 29.35 -34.21
C ASP A 48 -14.60 29.12 -35.08
N PRO A 49 -13.45 29.75 -34.78
CA PRO A 49 -12.30 29.85 -35.70
C PRO A 49 -11.61 28.49 -35.94
N HIS A 50 -12.19 27.42 -35.42
CA HIS A 50 -11.65 26.09 -35.43
C HIS A 50 -12.55 25.16 -36.25
N PRO A 51 -11.99 24.46 -37.24
CA PRO A 51 -12.74 23.62 -38.16
C PRO A 51 -13.27 22.31 -37.55
N VAL A 52 -13.18 22.14 -36.23
CA VAL A 52 -13.41 20.86 -35.53
C VAL A 52 -14.46 21.03 -34.43
N PRO A 53 -15.47 20.15 -34.33
CA PRO A 53 -16.47 20.22 -33.27
C PRO A 53 -15.83 20.14 -31.87
N LYS A 54 -16.38 20.88 -30.90
CA LYS A 54 -15.83 21.01 -29.54
C LYS A 54 -15.57 19.66 -28.85
N THR A 55 -16.47 18.69 -29.04
CA THR A 55 -16.33 17.33 -28.48
C THR A 55 -15.07 16.60 -28.95
N PHE A 56 -14.66 16.77 -30.22
CA PHE A 56 -13.43 16.19 -30.74
C PHE A 56 -12.19 16.90 -30.21
N ARG A 57 -12.28 18.21 -29.94
CA ARG A 57 -11.17 18.96 -29.34
C ARG A 57 -10.96 18.56 -27.88
N ASP A 58 -12.04 18.50 -27.11
CA ASP A 58 -11.98 18.07 -25.71
C ASP A 58 -11.46 16.62 -25.65
N ALA A 59 -11.97 15.72 -26.50
CA ALA A 59 -11.45 14.36 -26.60
C ALA A 59 -9.96 14.32 -26.97
N ALA A 60 -9.51 15.16 -27.92
CA ALA A 60 -8.09 15.25 -28.29
C ALA A 60 -7.23 15.79 -27.13
N GLU A 61 -7.71 16.82 -26.42
CA GLU A 61 -7.06 17.42 -25.25
C GLU A 61 -6.88 16.43 -24.10
N TRP A 62 -7.93 15.65 -23.81
CA TRP A 62 -7.86 14.57 -22.84
C TRP A 62 -6.93 13.45 -23.32
N SER A 63 -6.99 13.10 -24.62
CA SER A 63 -6.18 12.03 -25.19
C SER A 63 -4.68 12.33 -25.14
N TRP A 64 -4.21 13.53 -25.52
CA TRP A 64 -2.77 13.82 -25.45
C TRP A 64 -2.28 13.97 -24.01
N ARG A 65 -3.07 14.56 -23.11
CA ARG A 65 -2.74 14.62 -21.67
C ARG A 65 -2.65 13.22 -21.08
N PHE A 66 -3.59 12.35 -21.41
CA PHE A 66 -3.57 10.94 -21.00
C PHE A 66 -2.33 10.21 -21.56
N LEU A 67 -2.03 10.38 -22.86
CA LEU A 67 -0.84 9.79 -23.48
C LEU A 67 0.45 10.29 -22.83
N LEU A 68 0.53 11.58 -22.46
CA LEU A 68 1.69 12.10 -21.73
C LEU A 68 1.80 11.53 -20.32
N VAL A 69 0.68 11.37 -19.60
CA VAL A 69 0.68 10.73 -18.28
C VAL A 69 1.13 9.28 -18.40
N VAL A 70 0.64 8.53 -19.40
CA VAL A 70 1.05 7.15 -19.67
C VAL A 70 2.52 7.09 -20.07
N ALA A 71 2.99 7.98 -20.94
CA ALA A 71 4.39 8.03 -21.35
C ALA A 71 5.32 8.36 -20.17
N ALA A 72 4.96 9.34 -19.34
CA ALA A 72 5.68 9.69 -18.12
C ALA A 72 5.73 8.49 -17.15
N LEU A 73 4.60 7.79 -16.98
CA LEU A 73 4.53 6.58 -16.16
C LEU A 73 5.46 5.48 -16.68
N LEU A 74 5.47 5.22 -17.99
CA LEU A 74 6.35 4.21 -18.61
C LEU A 74 7.84 4.59 -18.45
N VAL A 75 8.19 5.87 -18.58
CA VAL A 75 9.56 6.35 -18.35
C VAL A 75 9.96 6.15 -16.89
N ILE A 76 9.08 6.47 -15.95
CA ILE A 76 9.32 6.24 -14.51
C ILE A 76 9.50 4.75 -14.23
N LEU A 77 8.61 3.89 -14.72
CA LEU A 77 8.71 2.44 -14.53
C LEU A 77 10.00 1.88 -15.11
N LYS A 78 10.36 2.30 -16.33
CA LYS A 78 11.62 1.87 -16.97
C LYS A 78 12.84 2.37 -16.19
N GLY A 79 12.82 3.62 -15.72
CA GLY A 79 13.84 4.14 -14.81
C GLY A 79 13.97 3.29 -13.56
N LEU A 80 12.84 2.95 -12.92
CA LEU A 80 12.80 2.13 -11.71
C LEU A 80 13.40 0.73 -11.94
N THR A 81 13.15 0.12 -13.10
CA THR A 81 13.77 -1.17 -13.46
C THR A 81 15.28 -1.08 -13.65
N MET A 82 15.80 0.04 -14.18
CA MET A 82 17.24 0.27 -14.33
C MET A 82 17.96 0.42 -12.99
N ILE A 83 17.30 0.97 -11.97
CA ILE A 83 17.84 1.14 -10.61
C ILE A 83 17.29 0.11 -9.61
N SER A 84 16.73 -1.00 -10.09
CA SER A 84 16.08 -2.03 -9.28
C SER A 84 17.01 -2.63 -8.21
N THR A 85 18.32 -2.71 -8.49
CA THR A 85 19.38 -3.13 -7.54
C THR A 85 19.41 -2.27 -6.27
N VAL A 86 18.94 -1.03 -6.31
CA VAL A 86 18.85 -0.12 -5.15
C VAL A 86 17.42 -0.02 -4.64
N VAL A 87 16.44 0.10 -5.54
CA VAL A 87 15.03 0.28 -5.18
C VAL A 87 14.49 -0.91 -4.39
N ILE A 88 14.78 -2.13 -4.81
CA ILE A 88 14.28 -3.33 -4.13
C ILE A 88 14.79 -3.39 -2.68
N PRO A 89 16.10 -3.29 -2.39
CA PRO A 89 16.62 -3.20 -1.03
C PRO A 89 16.00 -2.09 -0.19
N VAL A 90 15.78 -0.90 -0.77
CA VAL A 90 15.16 0.23 -0.06
C VAL A 90 13.72 -0.08 0.30
N LEU A 91 12.94 -0.69 -0.60
CA LEU A 91 11.56 -1.11 -0.31
C LEU A 91 11.51 -2.19 0.77
N VAL A 92 12.43 -3.16 0.72
CA VAL A 92 12.58 -4.17 1.78
C VAL A 92 12.94 -3.50 3.11
N ALA A 93 13.86 -2.53 3.12
CA ALA A 93 14.23 -1.79 4.31
C ALA A 93 13.05 -1.00 4.90
N ILE A 94 12.19 -0.42 4.06
CA ILE A 94 10.96 0.26 4.49
C ILE A 94 10.00 -0.71 5.19
N LEU A 95 9.78 -1.91 4.63
CA LEU A 95 8.97 -2.95 5.26
C LEU A 95 9.59 -3.43 6.58
N LEU A 96 10.90 -3.68 6.59
CA LEU A 96 11.63 -4.07 7.80
C LEU A 96 11.59 -2.98 8.87
N ALA A 97 11.64 -1.70 8.49
CA ALA A 97 11.52 -0.59 9.42
C ALA A 97 10.12 -0.57 10.06
N ALA A 98 9.07 -0.73 9.25
CA ALA A 98 7.70 -0.82 9.73
C ALA A 98 7.49 -2.03 10.68
N LEU A 99 8.11 -3.17 10.37
CA LEU A 99 8.13 -4.36 11.23
C LEU A 99 8.87 -4.11 12.55
N LEU A 100 10.08 -3.57 12.50
CA LEU A 100 10.97 -3.46 13.66
C LEU A 100 10.68 -2.23 14.53
N GLN A 101 9.79 -1.33 14.09
CA GLN A 101 9.35 -0.15 14.83
C GLN A 101 9.03 -0.42 16.33
N PRO A 102 8.21 -1.41 16.72
CA PRO A 102 7.95 -1.70 18.15
C PRO A 102 9.20 -2.10 18.92
N VAL A 103 10.08 -2.90 18.32
CA VAL A 103 11.36 -3.31 18.94
C VAL A 103 12.26 -2.10 19.11
N PHE A 104 12.41 -1.28 18.07
CA PHE A 104 13.15 -0.03 18.12
C PHE A 104 12.63 0.91 19.21
N ASN A 105 11.31 1.12 19.28
CA ASN A 105 10.68 1.98 20.28
C ASN A 105 10.90 1.46 21.71
N LEU A 106 10.87 0.14 21.91
CA LEU A 106 11.15 -0.47 23.21
C LEU A 106 12.60 -0.22 23.64
N LEU A 107 13.56 -0.40 22.73
CA LEU A 107 14.98 -0.15 23.01
C LEU A 107 15.27 1.35 23.21
N ALA A 108 14.64 2.21 22.40
CA ALA A 108 14.81 3.67 22.46
C ALA A 108 14.31 4.30 23.77
N ARG A 109 13.54 3.56 24.59
CA ARG A 109 13.18 3.98 25.96
C ARG A 109 14.37 3.93 26.93
N GLY A 110 15.35 3.06 26.68
CA GLY A 110 16.47 2.82 27.61
C GLY A 110 17.83 3.35 27.13
N VAL A 111 18.00 3.63 25.84
CA VAL A 111 19.28 4.10 25.25
C VAL A 111 19.06 5.23 24.24
N THR A 112 20.15 5.87 23.78
CA THR A 112 20.07 6.89 22.73
C THR A 112 19.50 6.33 21.42
N ARG A 113 18.81 7.15 20.64
CA ARG A 113 18.18 6.72 19.37
C ARG A 113 19.15 6.05 18.40
N THR A 114 20.41 6.50 18.35
CA THR A 114 21.46 5.90 17.51
C THR A 114 21.80 4.48 17.97
N LEU A 115 21.94 4.27 19.27
CA LEU A 115 22.20 2.95 19.84
C LEU A 115 21.00 2.04 19.68
N ALA A 116 19.77 2.55 19.89
CA ALA A 116 18.55 1.79 19.66
C ALA A 116 18.48 1.28 18.22
N ALA A 117 18.69 2.15 17.23
CA ALA A 117 18.69 1.76 15.82
C ALA A 117 19.78 0.71 15.51
N GLY A 118 21.01 0.92 16.02
CA GLY A 118 22.11 -0.02 15.84
C GLY A 118 21.84 -1.39 16.47
N LEU A 119 21.30 -1.41 17.69
CA LEU A 119 20.92 -2.64 18.39
C LEU A 119 19.75 -3.36 17.70
N THR A 120 18.76 -2.63 17.18
CA THR A 120 17.66 -3.22 16.42
C THR A 120 18.14 -3.89 15.12
N VAL A 121 19.04 -3.23 14.37
CA VAL A 121 19.64 -3.82 13.17
C VAL A 121 20.53 -5.01 13.53
N LEU A 122 21.33 -4.91 14.59
CA LEU A 122 22.16 -6.01 15.07
C LEU A 122 21.30 -7.22 15.49
N LEU A 123 20.20 -6.99 16.20
CA LEU A 123 19.24 -8.03 16.58
C LEU A 123 18.67 -8.72 15.35
N LEU A 124 18.26 -7.97 14.31
CA LEU A 124 17.78 -8.55 13.05
C LEU A 124 18.85 -9.47 12.44
N VAL A 125 20.10 -9.00 12.33
CA VAL A 125 21.21 -9.80 11.77
C VAL A 125 21.44 -11.07 12.59
N LEU A 126 21.40 -10.96 13.92
CA LEU A 126 21.58 -12.10 14.82
C LEU A 126 20.45 -13.12 14.64
N VAL A 127 19.19 -12.68 14.56
CA VAL A 127 18.03 -13.55 14.34
C VAL A 127 18.14 -14.28 12.99
N LEU A 128 18.46 -13.55 11.92
CA LEU A 128 18.63 -14.16 10.60
C LEU A 128 19.78 -15.17 10.58
N THR A 129 20.95 -14.78 11.10
CA THR A 129 22.13 -15.65 11.16
C THR A 129 21.86 -16.88 12.02
N GLY A 130 21.18 -16.72 13.16
CA GLY A 130 20.77 -17.80 14.04
C GLY A 130 19.79 -18.76 13.35
N ALA A 131 18.80 -18.25 12.63
CA ALA A 131 17.87 -19.05 11.85
C ALA A 131 18.59 -19.87 10.76
N PHE A 132 19.47 -19.23 9.97
CA PHE A 132 20.28 -19.92 8.96
C PHE A 132 21.23 -20.96 9.58
N MET A 133 21.79 -20.68 10.76
CA MET A 133 22.65 -21.63 11.47
C MET A 133 21.87 -22.87 11.93
N VAL A 134 20.67 -22.68 12.48
CA VAL A 134 19.79 -23.79 12.90
C VAL A 134 19.44 -24.64 11.69
N VAL A 135 19.04 -24.03 10.59
CA VAL A 135 18.72 -24.73 9.33
C VAL A 135 19.96 -25.46 8.81
N GLY A 136 21.10 -24.78 8.69
CA GLY A 136 22.35 -25.37 8.21
C GLY A 136 22.79 -26.58 9.03
N ARG A 137 22.72 -26.50 10.36
CA ARG A 137 23.01 -27.63 11.26
C ARG A 137 22.03 -28.78 11.06
N THR A 138 20.75 -28.45 10.93
CA THR A 138 19.67 -29.42 10.74
C THR A 138 19.82 -30.16 9.40
N LEU A 139 20.16 -29.45 8.32
CA LEU A 139 20.48 -30.07 7.02
C LEU A 139 21.77 -30.90 7.11
N SER A 140 22.84 -30.38 7.70
CA SER A 140 24.12 -31.11 7.74
C SER A 140 24.04 -32.40 8.58
N GLY A 141 23.23 -32.41 9.64
CA GLY A 141 23.03 -33.59 10.49
C GLY A 141 21.96 -34.56 9.96
N GLY A 142 20.98 -34.06 9.21
CA GLY A 142 19.83 -34.85 8.76
C GLY A 142 19.92 -35.39 7.33
N LEU A 143 20.62 -34.71 6.41
CA LEU A 143 20.63 -35.08 4.99
C LEU A 143 21.27 -36.44 4.69
N GLY A 144 22.24 -36.87 5.52
CA GLY A 144 22.85 -38.19 5.40
C GLY A 144 21.82 -39.32 5.52
N ASP A 145 20.97 -39.23 6.54
CA ASP A 145 19.94 -40.24 6.85
C ASP A 145 18.67 -40.05 6.00
N MET A 146 18.34 -38.82 5.57
CA MET A 146 17.20 -38.56 4.68
C MET A 146 17.35 -39.22 3.33
N SER A 147 18.56 -39.37 2.80
CA SER A 147 18.77 -40.05 1.51
C SER A 147 18.23 -41.49 1.53
N VAL A 148 18.35 -42.17 2.66
CA VAL A 148 17.84 -43.53 2.89
C VAL A 148 16.32 -43.52 3.12
N GLN A 149 15.81 -42.57 3.91
CA GLN A 149 14.37 -42.43 4.18
C GLN A 149 13.57 -42.04 2.92
N VAL A 150 14.10 -41.15 2.07
CA VAL A 150 13.51 -40.80 0.77
C VAL A 150 13.36 -42.03 -0.12
N LEU A 151 14.38 -42.90 -0.14
CA LEU A 151 14.33 -44.13 -0.93
C LEU A 151 13.28 -45.12 -0.38
N GLN A 152 13.14 -45.22 0.94
CA GLN A 152 12.11 -46.05 1.58
C GLN A 152 10.69 -45.51 1.37
N GLY A 153 10.47 -44.21 1.57
CA GLY A 153 9.16 -43.58 1.35
C GLY A 153 8.68 -43.69 -0.11
N ILE A 154 9.58 -43.60 -1.08
CA ILE A 154 9.25 -43.87 -2.49
C ILE A 154 8.78 -45.32 -2.68
N GLU A 155 9.40 -46.28 -2.01
CA GLU A 155 9.02 -47.70 -2.11
C GLU A 155 7.69 -47.99 -1.41
N GLU A 156 7.39 -47.32 -0.29
CA GLU A 156 6.09 -47.40 0.37
C GLU A 156 4.96 -46.77 -0.46
N ILE A 157 5.22 -45.64 -1.12
CA ILE A 157 4.27 -45.04 -2.07
C ILE A 157 4.02 -46.00 -3.24
N ARG A 158 5.08 -46.63 -3.77
CA ARG A 158 4.96 -47.65 -4.82
C ARG A 158 4.11 -48.83 -4.35
N ALA A 159 4.34 -49.33 -3.14
CA ALA A 159 3.56 -50.42 -2.56
C ALA A 159 2.09 -50.02 -2.37
N TRP A 160 1.83 -48.84 -1.82
CA TRP A 160 0.47 -48.33 -1.60
C TRP A 160 -0.29 -48.07 -2.90
N VAL A 161 0.35 -47.45 -3.90
CA VAL A 161 -0.27 -47.19 -5.22
C VAL A 161 -0.57 -48.50 -5.94
N ARG A 162 0.33 -49.50 -5.82
CA ARG A 162 0.13 -50.83 -6.37
C ARG A 162 -1.06 -51.54 -5.71
N ASP A 163 -1.10 -51.57 -4.39
CA ASP A 163 -2.14 -52.28 -3.63
C ASP A 163 -3.50 -51.58 -3.71
N THR A 164 -3.53 -50.25 -3.84
CA THR A 164 -4.77 -49.46 -3.87
C THR A 164 -5.32 -49.28 -5.27
N PHE A 165 -4.47 -49.04 -6.28
CA PHE A 165 -4.89 -48.66 -7.63
C PHE A 165 -4.47 -49.64 -8.74
N GLY A 166 -3.67 -50.68 -8.43
CA GLY A 166 -3.27 -51.70 -9.40
C GLY A 166 -2.39 -51.21 -10.56
N ILE A 167 -1.75 -50.05 -10.41
CA ILE A 167 -0.93 -49.41 -11.47
C ILE A 167 0.42 -50.15 -11.61
N SER A 168 0.80 -50.53 -12.83
CA SER A 168 2.02 -51.30 -13.12
C SER A 168 3.30 -50.47 -12.96
N ASN A 169 4.37 -51.08 -12.40
CA ASN A 169 5.67 -50.47 -12.07
C ASN A 169 6.31 -49.64 -13.20
N VAL A 170 6.05 -49.99 -14.46
CA VAL A 170 6.72 -49.41 -15.65
C VAL A 170 6.46 -47.90 -15.81
N GLN A 171 5.27 -47.39 -15.49
CA GLN A 171 4.99 -45.96 -15.62
C GLN A 171 5.62 -45.14 -14.48
N ILE A 172 5.68 -45.71 -13.26
CA ILE A 172 6.23 -45.05 -12.08
C ILE A 172 7.76 -44.94 -12.20
N ASP A 173 8.42 -45.97 -12.75
CA ASP A 173 9.86 -45.98 -12.95
C ASP A 173 10.34 -44.92 -13.95
N ASP A 174 9.57 -44.66 -15.01
CA ASP A 174 9.88 -43.59 -15.98
C ASP A 174 9.76 -42.19 -15.36
N TYR A 175 8.73 -41.93 -14.55
CA TYR A 175 8.60 -40.62 -13.85
C TYR A 175 9.68 -40.43 -12.78
N ILE A 176 10.06 -41.49 -12.05
CA ILE A 176 11.14 -41.44 -11.05
C ILE A 176 12.49 -41.27 -11.73
N ALA A 177 12.74 -41.95 -12.86
CA ALA A 177 13.95 -41.79 -13.65
C ALA A 177 14.06 -40.36 -14.20
N GLN A 178 12.95 -39.78 -14.69
CA GLN A 178 12.91 -38.38 -15.13
C GLN A 178 13.15 -37.40 -13.97
N ALA A 179 12.55 -37.63 -12.80
CA ALA A 179 12.77 -36.80 -11.62
C ALA A 179 14.22 -36.86 -11.12
N ARG A 180 14.83 -38.07 -11.08
CA ARG A 180 16.25 -38.25 -10.74
C ARG A 180 17.14 -37.58 -11.77
N ALA A 181 16.86 -37.77 -13.06
CA ALA A 181 17.59 -37.15 -14.16
C ALA A 181 17.53 -35.63 -14.07
N ALA A 182 16.37 -35.03 -13.76
CA ALA A 182 16.23 -33.58 -13.58
C ALA A 182 17.09 -33.03 -12.43
N VAL A 183 17.20 -33.78 -11.32
CA VAL A 183 18.03 -33.42 -10.16
C VAL A 183 19.53 -33.59 -10.46
N THR A 184 19.95 -34.66 -11.13
CA THR A 184 21.35 -34.89 -11.49
C THR A 184 21.82 -34.02 -12.66
N SER A 185 20.97 -33.70 -13.63
CA SER A 185 21.29 -32.76 -14.71
C SER A 185 21.48 -31.33 -14.20
N ALA A 186 20.81 -30.95 -13.11
CA ALA A 186 21.07 -29.69 -12.43
C ALA A 186 22.43 -29.66 -11.70
N SER A 187 23.06 -30.83 -11.50
CA SER A 187 24.24 -31.00 -10.65
C SER A 187 25.52 -31.42 -11.38
N GLY A 188 25.44 -31.84 -12.67
CA GLY A 188 26.52 -32.59 -13.34
C GLY A 188 27.47 -31.81 -14.24
N ASP A 189 26.97 -31.09 -15.25
CA ASP A 189 27.82 -30.58 -16.37
C ASP A 189 27.80 -29.06 -16.59
N ASP A 190 26.90 -28.32 -15.92
CA ASP A 190 26.71 -26.86 -16.08
C ASP A 190 27.29 -26.04 -14.92
N ILE A 191 28.11 -26.66 -14.07
CA ILE A 191 28.61 -26.06 -12.82
C ILE A 191 29.44 -24.80 -13.08
N GLY A 192 30.27 -24.74 -14.12
CA GLY A 192 31.13 -23.57 -14.40
C GLY A 192 30.33 -22.28 -14.69
N PRO A 193 29.44 -22.28 -15.69
CA PRO A 193 28.55 -21.16 -15.98
C PRO A 193 27.54 -20.89 -14.87
N MET A 194 27.05 -21.92 -14.17
CA MET A 194 26.14 -21.77 -13.03
C MET A 194 26.85 -21.11 -11.84
N LEU A 195 28.08 -21.51 -11.50
CA LEU A 195 28.88 -20.88 -10.44
C LEU A 195 29.23 -19.43 -10.77
N ALA A 196 29.52 -19.10 -12.02
CA ALA A 196 29.75 -17.72 -12.45
C ALA A 196 28.47 -16.87 -12.30
N ARG A 197 27.30 -17.41 -12.68
CA ARG A 197 25.99 -16.75 -12.49
C ARG A 197 25.61 -16.64 -11.02
N VAL A 198 25.89 -17.65 -10.21
CA VAL A 198 25.68 -17.66 -8.76
C VAL A 198 26.62 -16.66 -8.08
N GLY A 199 27.88 -16.57 -8.48
CA GLY A 199 28.84 -15.59 -7.96
C GLY A 199 28.46 -14.15 -8.28
N PHE A 200 28.05 -13.87 -9.52
CA PHE A 200 27.58 -12.54 -9.92
C PHE A 200 26.27 -12.15 -9.22
N THR A 201 25.35 -13.11 -9.07
CA THR A 201 24.10 -12.94 -8.30
C THR A 201 24.38 -12.75 -6.81
N ALA A 202 25.34 -13.48 -6.24
CA ALA A 202 25.75 -13.35 -4.84
C ALA A 202 26.31 -11.95 -4.56
N GLY A 203 27.12 -11.39 -5.46
CA GLY A 203 27.60 -10.00 -5.35
C GLY A 203 26.45 -8.99 -5.30
N HIS A 204 25.42 -9.16 -6.14
CA HIS A 204 24.22 -8.30 -6.14
C HIS A 204 23.39 -8.48 -4.87
N ILE A 205 23.23 -9.71 -4.37
CA ILE A 205 22.52 -10.01 -3.13
C ILE A 205 23.24 -9.37 -1.93
N VAL A 206 24.56 -9.50 -1.87
CA VAL A 206 25.37 -8.90 -0.79
C VAL A 206 25.26 -7.38 -0.82
N ALA A 207 25.41 -6.76 -2.00
CA ALA A 207 25.23 -5.32 -2.15
C ALA A 207 23.83 -4.88 -1.71
N GLY A 208 22.78 -5.59 -2.17
CA GLY A 208 21.40 -5.34 -1.77
C GLY A 208 21.17 -5.51 -0.26
N PHE A 209 21.78 -6.52 0.35
CA PHE A 209 21.72 -6.75 1.80
C PHE A 209 22.32 -5.57 2.58
N PHE A 210 23.51 -5.10 2.20
CA PHE A 210 24.13 -3.95 2.85
C PHE A 210 23.35 -2.65 2.62
N ILE A 211 22.82 -2.42 1.41
CA ILE A 211 21.95 -1.28 1.13
C ILE A 211 20.70 -1.36 2.02
N ALA A 212 20.04 -2.52 2.10
CA ALA A 212 18.85 -2.69 2.92
C ALA A 212 19.14 -2.43 4.40
N LEU A 213 20.23 -2.98 4.95
CA LEU A 213 20.64 -2.72 6.35
C LEU A 213 20.95 -1.24 6.59
N PHE A 214 21.70 -0.63 5.69
CA PHE A 214 22.07 0.78 5.80
C PHE A 214 20.82 1.68 5.75
N THR A 215 19.95 1.46 4.77
CA THR A 215 18.67 2.17 4.66
C THR A 215 17.80 1.93 5.89
N LEU A 216 17.68 0.69 6.37
CA LEU A 216 16.93 0.34 7.57
C LEU A 216 17.44 1.10 8.79
N PHE A 217 18.76 1.12 9.01
CA PHE A 217 19.38 1.86 10.11
C PHE A 217 18.99 3.33 10.07
N PHE A 218 19.11 3.99 8.91
CA PHE A 218 18.79 5.41 8.78
C PHE A 218 17.29 5.71 8.89
N LEU A 219 16.42 4.81 8.40
CA LEU A 219 14.97 4.94 8.57
C LEU A 219 14.57 4.86 10.05
N LEU A 220 15.16 3.93 10.82
CA LEU A 220 14.91 3.83 12.27
C LEU A 220 15.52 5.01 13.04
N TYR A 221 16.75 5.39 12.71
CA TYR A 221 17.47 6.47 13.38
C TYR A 221 16.78 7.83 13.17
N ASP A 222 16.54 8.23 11.91
CA ASP A 222 16.12 9.59 11.54
C ASP A 222 15.07 9.64 10.42
N GLY A 223 14.17 8.65 10.36
CA GLY A 223 13.14 8.55 9.31
C GLY A 223 12.27 9.80 9.14
N HIS A 224 11.97 10.52 10.21
CA HIS A 224 11.17 11.76 10.15
C HIS A 224 11.90 12.87 9.38
N ARG A 225 13.21 13.00 9.54
CA ARG A 225 14.01 14.01 8.83
C ARG A 225 14.21 13.62 7.37
N ILE A 226 14.39 12.33 7.08
CA ILE A 226 14.42 11.79 5.72
C ILE A 226 13.10 12.13 5.01
N TRP A 227 11.97 11.87 5.67
CA TRP A 227 10.66 12.21 5.13
C TRP A 227 10.48 13.72 4.92
N ALA A 228 10.84 14.54 5.92
CA ALA A 228 10.77 15.99 5.79
C ALA A 228 11.66 16.53 4.65
N TRP A 229 12.80 15.90 4.38
CA TRP A 229 13.67 16.22 3.26
C TRP A 229 13.04 15.81 1.92
N LEU A 230 12.41 14.63 1.82
CA LEU A 230 11.67 14.21 0.62
C LEU A 230 10.51 15.16 0.28
N VAL A 231 9.77 15.60 1.29
CA VAL A 231 8.63 16.53 1.10
C VAL A 231 9.10 17.89 0.52
N ARG A 232 10.35 18.31 0.75
CA ARG A 232 10.88 19.58 0.23
C ARG A 232 11.08 19.60 -1.29
N PHE A 233 11.09 18.46 -1.97
CA PHE A 233 11.14 18.41 -3.44
C PHE A 233 9.82 18.83 -4.09
N PHE A 234 8.73 18.94 -3.32
CA PHE A 234 7.42 19.30 -3.82
C PHE A 234 7.10 20.80 -3.62
N PRO A 235 6.24 21.39 -4.48
CA PRO A 235 5.80 22.77 -4.33
C PRO A 235 5.15 23.03 -2.97
N ASN A 236 5.41 24.22 -2.39
CA ASN A 236 4.94 24.61 -1.06
C ASN A 236 3.44 24.40 -0.84
N LEU A 237 2.62 24.66 -1.87
CA LEU A 237 1.16 24.51 -1.85
C LEU A 237 0.71 23.05 -1.58
N THR A 238 1.53 22.07 -1.95
CA THR A 238 1.22 20.63 -1.81
C THR A 238 1.93 19.96 -0.63
N GLN A 239 2.88 20.64 0.03
CA GLN A 239 3.71 20.02 1.07
C GLN A 239 2.91 19.57 2.30
N SER A 240 1.85 20.30 2.68
CA SER A 240 0.97 19.91 3.78
C SER A 240 0.26 18.59 3.47
N GLY A 241 -0.44 18.53 2.34
CA GLY A 241 -1.16 17.33 1.91
C GLY A 241 -0.24 16.12 1.72
N ILE A 242 0.97 16.32 1.16
CA ILE A 242 1.94 15.22 0.99
C ILE A 242 2.41 14.72 2.36
N ARG A 243 2.69 15.61 3.32
CA ARG A 243 3.14 15.21 4.66
C ARG A 243 2.09 14.34 5.36
N GLU A 244 0.82 14.73 5.25
CA GLU A 244 -0.32 13.99 5.80
C GLU A 244 -0.53 12.66 5.09
N ALA A 245 -0.54 12.64 3.75
CA ALA A 245 -0.58 11.43 2.95
C ALA A 245 0.55 10.44 3.32
N GLY A 246 1.75 10.95 3.60
CA GLY A 246 2.88 10.14 4.06
C GLY A 246 2.67 9.54 5.45
N ALA A 247 2.06 10.27 6.38
CA ALA A 247 1.72 9.76 7.69
C ALA A 247 0.65 8.64 7.60
N ILE A 248 -0.37 8.86 6.77
CA ILE A 248 -1.41 7.85 6.46
C ILE A 248 -0.77 6.60 5.84
N ALA A 249 0.10 6.79 4.84
CA ALA A 249 0.83 5.71 4.19
C ALA A 249 1.67 4.90 5.20
N TRP A 250 2.39 5.58 6.08
CA TRP A 250 3.23 4.93 7.10
C TRP A 250 2.40 4.15 8.12
N ALA A 251 1.29 4.73 8.60
CA ALA A 251 0.36 4.06 9.51
C ALA A 251 -0.22 2.80 8.87
N GLN A 252 -0.66 2.90 7.61
CA GLN A 252 -1.20 1.78 6.83
C GLN A 252 -0.18 0.66 6.66
N LEU A 253 1.04 1.01 6.26
CA LEU A 253 2.13 0.06 6.07
C LEU A 253 2.50 -0.65 7.37
N SER A 254 2.60 0.10 8.47
CA SER A 254 2.93 -0.42 9.79
C SER A 254 1.85 -1.34 10.34
N ALA A 255 0.57 -1.00 10.13
CA ALA A 255 -0.56 -1.83 10.51
C ALA A 255 -0.58 -3.15 9.72
N PHE A 256 -0.43 -3.08 8.39
CA PHE A 256 -0.37 -4.26 7.53
C PHE A 256 0.79 -5.18 7.92
N THR A 257 2.00 -4.64 8.01
CA THR A 257 3.22 -5.41 8.32
C THR A 257 3.07 -6.14 9.67
N ARG A 258 2.53 -5.47 10.70
CA ARG A 258 2.27 -6.09 11.99
C ARG A 258 1.25 -7.22 11.91
N ALA A 259 0.15 -7.01 11.19
CA ALA A 259 -0.88 -8.03 11.01
C ALA A 259 -0.31 -9.27 10.28
N THR A 260 0.44 -9.07 9.19
CA THR A 260 1.09 -10.14 8.42
C THR A 260 2.02 -10.98 9.29
N ILE A 261 2.72 -10.38 10.25
CA ILE A 261 3.68 -11.11 11.09
C ILE A 261 2.98 -11.95 12.14
N VAL A 262 1.89 -11.44 12.72
CA VAL A 262 1.08 -12.25 13.64
C VAL A 262 0.48 -13.44 12.91
N VAL A 263 -0.02 -13.23 11.68
CA VAL A 263 -0.50 -14.31 10.80
C VAL A 263 0.61 -15.30 10.50
N ALA A 264 1.74 -14.84 9.96
CA ALA A 264 2.88 -15.69 9.60
C ALA A 264 3.41 -16.51 10.78
N PHE A 265 3.45 -15.91 11.98
CA PHE A 265 3.83 -16.62 13.20
C PHE A 265 2.79 -17.67 13.60
N ALA A 266 1.50 -17.34 13.55
CA ALA A 266 0.43 -18.29 13.83
C ALA A 266 0.46 -19.48 12.86
N ASP A 267 0.69 -19.23 11.57
CA ASP A 267 0.80 -20.29 10.56
C ASP A 267 2.03 -21.17 10.79
N ALA A 268 3.18 -20.54 11.04
CA ALA A 268 4.42 -21.25 11.33
C ALA A 268 4.30 -22.13 12.57
N VAL A 269 3.73 -21.60 13.66
CA VAL A 269 3.45 -22.38 14.87
C VAL A 269 2.44 -23.48 14.58
N GLY A 270 1.31 -23.16 13.96
CA GLY A 270 0.24 -24.12 13.68
C GLY A 270 0.70 -25.31 12.84
N ILE A 271 1.35 -25.04 11.71
CA ILE A 271 1.86 -26.09 10.82
C ILE A 271 2.99 -26.87 11.48
N THR A 272 3.87 -26.22 12.25
CA THR A 272 4.93 -26.91 12.98
C THR A 272 4.37 -27.80 14.09
N LEU A 273 3.32 -27.38 14.78
CA LEU A 273 2.64 -28.22 15.78
C LEU A 273 2.03 -29.46 15.14
N VAL A 274 1.38 -29.34 13.99
CA VAL A 274 0.90 -30.50 13.22
C VAL A 274 2.08 -31.42 12.87
N ALA A 275 3.19 -30.87 12.37
CA ALA A 275 4.38 -31.63 12.04
C ALA A 275 4.93 -32.39 13.26
N ILE A 276 5.02 -31.74 14.43
CA ILE A 276 5.47 -32.35 15.69
C ILE A 276 4.51 -33.47 16.13
N ILE A 277 3.20 -33.27 16.06
CA ILE A 277 2.20 -34.29 16.43
C ILE A 277 2.30 -35.53 15.53
N LEU A 278 2.67 -35.35 14.27
CA LEU A 278 2.87 -36.41 13.30
C LEU A 278 4.32 -36.94 13.27
N ASP A 279 5.16 -36.54 14.23
CA ASP A 279 6.59 -36.88 14.34
C ASP A 279 7.40 -36.60 13.06
N VAL A 280 6.98 -35.62 12.24
CA VAL A 280 7.65 -35.24 11.00
C VAL A 280 9.02 -34.64 11.34
N PRO A 281 10.11 -35.09 10.70
CA PRO A 281 11.44 -34.61 11.01
C PRO A 281 11.61 -33.14 10.64
N PHE A 282 12.56 -32.50 11.32
CA PHE A 282 12.95 -31.11 11.08
C PHE A 282 11.85 -30.04 11.29
N PRO A 283 11.11 -30.08 12.41
CA PRO A 283 10.07 -29.09 12.70
C PRO A 283 10.60 -27.64 12.68
N ALA A 284 11.86 -27.42 13.06
CA ALA A 284 12.51 -26.11 12.99
C ALA A 284 12.66 -25.57 11.54
N ILE A 285 12.92 -26.47 10.56
CA ILE A 285 12.98 -26.09 9.15
C ILE A 285 11.58 -25.76 8.64
N ILE A 286 10.58 -26.59 8.98
CA ILE A 286 9.18 -26.36 8.64
C ILE A 286 8.73 -25.00 9.17
N PHE A 287 8.99 -24.72 10.46
CA PHE A 287 8.70 -23.44 11.08
C PHE A 287 9.28 -22.29 10.28
N LEU A 288 10.57 -22.36 9.94
CA LEU A 288 11.24 -21.26 9.25
C LEU A 288 10.71 -21.07 7.82
N ILE A 289 10.54 -22.15 7.07
CA ILE A 289 10.06 -22.08 5.68
C ILE A 289 8.62 -21.56 5.63
N VAL A 290 7.75 -21.98 6.57
CA VAL A 290 6.39 -21.47 6.67
C VAL A 290 6.39 -20.00 7.10
N PHE A 291 7.15 -19.66 8.14
CA PHE A 291 7.24 -18.28 8.65
C PHE A 291 7.74 -17.30 7.59
N LEU A 292 8.85 -17.64 6.91
CA LEU A 292 9.42 -16.80 5.85
C LEU A 292 8.55 -16.84 4.58
N GLY A 293 7.96 -18.00 4.28
CA GLY A 293 7.06 -18.19 3.15
C GLY A 293 5.82 -17.30 3.27
N ALA A 294 5.24 -17.18 4.46
CA ALA A 294 4.01 -16.42 4.70
C ALA A 294 4.11 -14.92 4.32
N PHE A 295 5.32 -14.36 4.18
CA PHE A 295 5.48 -13.01 3.64
C PHE A 295 5.12 -12.91 2.16
N ILE A 296 5.25 -13.98 1.38
CA ILE A 296 4.89 -14.01 -0.04
C ILE A 296 3.44 -14.52 -0.15
N PRO A 297 2.45 -13.64 -0.36
CA PRO A 297 1.04 -14.02 -0.32
C PRO A 297 0.70 -15.06 -1.39
N ILE A 298 -0.18 -16.02 -1.06
CA ILE A 298 -0.65 -17.12 -1.92
C ILE A 298 0.45 -18.15 -2.25
N VAL A 299 1.56 -17.69 -2.83
CA VAL A 299 2.69 -18.53 -3.25
C VAL A 299 3.42 -19.13 -2.06
N GLY A 300 3.62 -18.34 -1.00
CA GLY A 300 4.35 -18.73 0.19
C GLY A 300 3.70 -19.87 0.97
N ALA A 301 2.40 -19.77 1.21
CA ALA A 301 1.62 -20.82 1.89
C ALA A 301 1.57 -22.10 1.03
N GLY A 302 1.39 -21.96 -0.29
CA GLY A 302 1.39 -23.09 -1.22
C GLY A 302 2.73 -23.85 -1.22
N ILE A 303 3.84 -23.13 -1.39
CA ILE A 303 5.19 -23.73 -1.43
C ILE A 303 5.58 -24.30 -0.07
N SER A 304 5.44 -23.53 1.01
CA SER A 304 5.87 -23.95 2.35
C SER A 304 5.04 -25.12 2.87
N GLY A 305 3.72 -25.08 2.69
CA GLY A 305 2.82 -26.19 3.01
C GLY A 305 3.13 -27.45 2.20
N THR A 306 3.40 -27.30 0.90
CA THR A 306 3.81 -28.44 0.05
C THR A 306 5.10 -29.07 0.56
N ILE A 307 6.12 -28.26 0.90
CA ILE A 307 7.37 -28.78 1.46
C ILE A 307 7.12 -29.56 2.75
N ALA A 308 6.27 -29.03 3.65
CA ALA A 308 5.94 -29.70 4.90
C ALA A 308 5.22 -31.05 4.67
N VAL A 309 4.29 -31.10 3.72
CA VAL A 309 3.60 -32.34 3.32
C VAL A 309 4.56 -33.34 2.67
N LEU A 310 5.48 -32.89 1.82
CA LEU A 310 6.49 -33.73 1.20
C LEU A 310 7.47 -34.31 2.23
N LEU A 311 7.85 -33.53 3.24
CA LEU A 311 8.66 -34.02 4.36
C LEU A 311 7.95 -35.12 5.14
N ALA A 312 6.65 -34.95 5.42
CA ALA A 312 5.84 -35.98 6.06
C ALA A 312 5.72 -37.26 5.21
N LEU A 313 5.54 -37.08 3.90
CA LEU A 313 5.47 -38.17 2.93
C LEU A 313 6.75 -39.00 2.89
N VAL A 314 7.89 -38.31 2.86
CA VAL A 314 9.22 -38.94 2.82
C VAL A 314 9.53 -39.66 4.13
N ALA A 315 9.13 -39.09 5.26
CA ALA A 315 9.49 -39.64 6.56
C ALA A 315 8.61 -40.81 7.00
N HIS A 316 7.30 -40.74 6.72
CA HIS A 316 6.29 -41.62 7.32
C HIS A 316 5.23 -42.12 6.33
N GLY A 317 5.46 -41.94 5.03
CA GLY A 317 4.59 -42.47 3.98
C GLY A 317 3.31 -41.65 3.73
N PRO A 318 2.40 -42.17 2.88
CA PRO A 318 1.28 -41.41 2.31
C PRO A 318 0.19 -41.03 3.32
N ILE A 319 -0.01 -41.83 4.36
CA ILE A 319 -1.02 -41.54 5.39
C ILE A 319 -0.60 -40.31 6.22
N SER A 320 0.66 -40.26 6.66
CA SER A 320 1.18 -39.10 7.40
C SER A 320 1.16 -37.84 6.53
N ALA A 321 1.52 -37.96 5.24
CA ALA A 321 1.40 -36.86 4.29
C ALA A 321 -0.04 -36.33 4.15
N LEU A 322 -1.03 -37.23 4.08
CA LEU A 322 -2.43 -36.85 4.00
C LEU A 322 -2.90 -36.14 5.28
N LEU A 323 -2.51 -36.66 6.45
CA LEU A 323 -2.81 -36.02 7.73
C LEU A 323 -2.13 -34.64 7.85
N MET A 324 -0.89 -34.53 7.38
CA MET A 324 -0.16 -33.27 7.34
C MET A 324 -0.85 -32.27 6.41
N LEU A 325 -1.31 -32.71 5.24
CA LEU A 325 -2.07 -31.88 4.30
C LEU A 325 -3.38 -31.40 4.93
N LEU A 326 -4.12 -32.29 5.60
CA LEU A 326 -5.33 -31.92 6.33
C LEU A 326 -5.05 -30.91 7.45
N GLY A 327 -3.94 -31.07 8.18
CA GLY A 327 -3.52 -30.12 9.20
C GLY A 327 -3.13 -28.75 8.62
N VAL A 328 -2.39 -28.72 7.50
CA VAL A 328 -2.06 -27.48 6.77
C VAL A 328 -3.34 -26.78 6.30
N ILE A 329 -4.29 -27.53 5.72
CA ILE A 329 -5.59 -26.97 5.32
C ILE A 329 -6.35 -26.45 6.54
N ALA A 330 -6.39 -27.20 7.65
CA ALA A 330 -7.07 -26.78 8.86
C ALA A 330 -6.50 -25.46 9.41
N VAL A 331 -5.17 -25.32 9.45
CA VAL A 331 -4.50 -24.07 9.85
C VAL A 331 -4.86 -22.92 8.91
N GLN A 332 -4.80 -23.14 7.59
CA GLN A 332 -5.19 -22.12 6.61
C GLN A 332 -6.67 -21.72 6.70
N GLN A 333 -7.56 -22.66 7.04
CA GLN A 333 -8.97 -22.36 7.24
C GLN A 333 -9.17 -21.49 8.48
N ILE A 334 -8.47 -21.80 9.58
CA ILE A 334 -8.48 -20.97 10.80
C ILE A 334 -7.92 -19.57 10.49
N GLU A 335 -6.82 -19.50 9.74
CA GLU A 335 -6.22 -18.26 9.29
C GLU A 335 -7.23 -17.42 8.50
N SER A 336 -7.82 -18.01 7.47
CA SER A 336 -8.71 -17.32 6.53
C SER A 336 -10.04 -16.87 7.17
N HIS A 337 -10.58 -17.62 8.13
CA HIS A 337 -11.89 -17.34 8.73
C HIS A 337 -11.83 -16.59 10.06
N LEU A 338 -10.72 -16.71 10.81
CA LEU A 338 -10.58 -16.06 12.12
C LEU A 338 -9.47 -15.01 12.09
N LEU A 339 -8.24 -15.39 11.75
CA LEU A 339 -7.09 -14.50 11.90
C LEU A 339 -7.13 -13.34 10.90
N GLN A 340 -7.40 -13.59 9.62
CA GLN A 340 -7.45 -12.55 8.60
C GLN A 340 -8.56 -11.51 8.88
N PRO A 341 -9.82 -11.88 9.17
CA PRO A 341 -10.85 -10.88 9.50
C PRO A 341 -10.52 -10.06 10.75
N LEU A 342 -9.94 -10.70 11.78
CA LEU A 342 -9.58 -10.03 13.04
C LEU A 342 -8.39 -9.07 12.88
N LEU A 343 -7.37 -9.47 12.11
CA LEU A 343 -6.10 -8.76 12.00
C LEU A 343 -6.03 -7.80 10.80
N LEU A 344 -6.61 -8.19 9.66
CA LEU A 344 -6.57 -7.45 8.40
C LEU A 344 -7.91 -6.80 8.02
N GLY A 345 -9.03 -7.33 8.51
CA GLY A 345 -10.38 -6.87 8.13
C GLY A 345 -10.67 -5.40 8.49
N ARG A 346 -10.05 -4.87 9.54
CA ARG A 346 -10.16 -3.44 9.90
C ARG A 346 -9.21 -2.54 9.10
N VAL A 347 -8.14 -3.10 8.54
CA VAL A 347 -7.01 -2.34 8.00
C VAL A 347 -7.12 -2.16 6.49
N MET A 348 -7.74 -3.09 5.75
CA MET A 348 -7.71 -3.06 4.28
C MET A 348 -9.06 -3.45 3.64
N LYS A 349 -9.93 -2.46 3.44
CA LYS A 349 -11.09 -2.57 2.54
C LYS A 349 -10.62 -2.50 1.08
N LEU A 350 -9.88 -3.49 0.61
CA LEU A 350 -9.49 -3.65 -0.78
C LEU A 350 -10.41 -4.66 -1.49
N HIS A 351 -10.73 -4.38 -2.74
CA HIS A 351 -11.43 -5.35 -3.58
C HIS A 351 -10.50 -6.53 -3.92
N PRO A 352 -10.93 -7.81 -3.76
CA PRO A 352 -10.06 -8.97 -3.98
C PRO A 352 -9.39 -9.00 -5.36
N LEU A 353 -10.13 -8.62 -6.41
CA LEU A 353 -9.58 -8.50 -7.78
C LEU A 353 -8.38 -7.55 -7.84
N GLY A 354 -8.44 -6.41 -7.15
CA GLY A 354 -7.35 -5.43 -7.14
C GLY A 354 -6.09 -5.98 -6.49
N VAL A 355 -6.24 -6.77 -5.43
CA VAL A 355 -5.12 -7.44 -4.74
C VAL A 355 -4.47 -8.48 -5.67
N ILE A 356 -5.26 -9.35 -6.29
CA ILE A 356 -4.76 -10.40 -7.19
C ILE A 356 -4.02 -9.79 -8.38
N LEU A 357 -4.60 -8.78 -9.04
CA LEU A 357 -3.97 -8.11 -10.18
C LEU A 357 -2.68 -7.40 -9.79
N ALA A 358 -2.63 -6.79 -8.61
CA ALA A 358 -1.43 -6.15 -8.12
C ALA A 358 -0.31 -7.15 -7.81
N ILE A 359 -0.63 -8.29 -7.19
CA ILE A 359 0.34 -9.37 -6.96
C ILE A 359 0.89 -9.86 -8.31
N ALA A 360 0.00 -10.15 -9.27
CA ALA A 360 0.41 -10.59 -10.60
C ALA A 360 1.32 -9.56 -11.30
N ALA A 361 0.94 -8.28 -11.29
CA ALA A 361 1.75 -7.20 -11.84
C ALA A 361 3.10 -7.06 -11.12
N GLY A 362 3.10 -7.13 -9.78
CA GLY A 362 4.31 -7.08 -8.96
C GLY A 362 5.27 -8.22 -9.28
N ILE A 363 4.76 -9.45 -9.43
CA ILE A 363 5.56 -10.61 -9.84
C ILE A 363 6.16 -10.41 -11.22
N VAL A 364 5.40 -9.89 -12.18
CA VAL A 364 5.90 -9.64 -13.54
C VAL A 364 6.96 -8.53 -13.56
N LEU A 365 6.79 -7.48 -12.77
CA LEU A 365 7.68 -6.30 -12.78
C LEU A 365 8.96 -6.49 -11.94
N GLY A 366 8.84 -7.15 -10.78
CA GLY A 366 9.91 -7.23 -9.79
C GLY A 366 10.16 -8.65 -9.25
N GLY A 367 9.61 -9.68 -9.90
CA GLY A 367 9.70 -11.06 -9.44
C GLY A 367 9.03 -11.26 -8.07
N ILE A 368 9.54 -12.22 -7.31
CA ILE A 368 9.02 -12.55 -5.97
C ILE A 368 8.97 -11.32 -5.06
N VAL A 369 9.99 -10.45 -5.13
CA VAL A 369 10.05 -9.25 -4.28
C VAL A 369 9.00 -8.22 -4.70
N GLY A 370 8.75 -8.06 -6.00
CA GLY A 370 7.66 -7.20 -6.48
C GLY A 370 6.28 -7.71 -6.05
N GLY A 371 6.07 -9.03 -6.02
CA GLY A 371 4.84 -9.64 -5.49
C GLY A 371 4.64 -9.38 -3.99
N LEU A 372 5.71 -9.48 -3.19
CA LEU A 372 5.71 -9.17 -1.75
C LEU A 372 5.30 -7.72 -1.48
N ILE A 373 5.82 -6.77 -2.27
CA ILE A 373 5.60 -5.33 -2.06
C ILE A 373 4.26 -4.87 -2.66
N ALA A 374 3.65 -5.65 -3.55
CA ALA A 374 2.43 -5.28 -4.25
C ALA A 374 1.25 -4.98 -3.31
N ILE A 375 0.97 -5.84 -2.34
CA ILE A 375 -0.16 -5.66 -1.42
C ILE A 375 -0.01 -4.38 -0.57
N PRO A 376 1.12 -4.16 0.15
CA PRO A 376 1.29 -2.91 0.88
C PRO A 376 1.22 -1.68 -0.01
N THR A 377 1.73 -1.76 -1.24
CA THR A 377 1.66 -0.66 -2.21
C THR A 377 0.21 -0.31 -2.53
N VAL A 378 -0.62 -1.30 -2.86
CA VAL A 378 -2.05 -1.06 -3.12
C VAL A 378 -2.78 -0.57 -1.88
N ALA A 379 -2.42 -1.06 -0.69
CA ALA A 379 -2.96 -0.58 0.57
C ALA A 379 -2.75 0.93 0.73
N VAL A 380 -1.50 1.36 0.54
CA VAL A 380 -1.07 2.75 0.66
C VAL A 380 -1.74 3.59 -0.41
N LEU A 381 -1.75 3.14 -1.67
CA LEU A 381 -2.39 3.86 -2.77
C LEU A 381 -3.89 4.05 -2.54
N ASN A 382 -4.58 3.04 -2.01
CA ASN A 382 -6.00 3.15 -1.68
C ASN A 382 -6.25 4.12 -0.51
N ALA A 383 -5.42 4.07 0.53
CA ALA A 383 -5.55 4.97 1.69
C ALA A 383 -5.29 6.43 1.31
N VAL A 384 -4.20 6.68 0.58
CA VAL A 384 -3.85 8.02 0.08
C VAL A 384 -4.87 8.49 -0.96
N GLY A 385 -5.32 7.61 -1.85
CA GLY A 385 -6.35 7.92 -2.83
C GLY A 385 -7.65 8.38 -2.16
N LYS A 386 -8.09 7.70 -1.10
CA LYS A 386 -9.25 8.15 -0.30
C LYS A 386 -9.05 9.51 0.33
N TYR A 387 -7.87 9.78 0.89
CA TYR A 387 -7.56 11.09 1.48
C TYR A 387 -7.70 12.25 0.46
N TYR A 388 -7.28 12.04 -0.79
CA TYR A 388 -7.39 13.08 -1.83
C TYR A 388 -8.74 13.12 -2.56
N LEU A 389 -9.48 12.02 -2.59
CA LEU A 389 -10.75 11.90 -3.31
C LEU A 389 -11.99 12.09 -2.42
N ALA A 390 -11.87 11.90 -1.12
CA ALA A 390 -12.95 12.14 -0.17
C ALA A 390 -12.89 13.60 0.31
N ASP A 391 -13.86 14.40 -0.13
CA ASP A 391 -14.17 15.74 0.42
C ASP A 391 -14.98 15.62 1.73
N GLU A 392 -14.87 14.50 2.45
CA GLU A 392 -15.54 14.27 3.73
C GLU A 392 -14.52 13.94 4.81
N ASP A 393 -14.61 14.68 5.91
CA ASP A 393 -13.84 14.55 7.15
C ASP A 393 -13.64 13.09 7.60
N VAL A 394 -12.55 12.48 7.16
CA VAL A 394 -12.06 11.18 7.69
C VAL A 394 -11.66 11.31 9.17
N THR A 395 -11.57 12.53 9.70
CA THR A 395 -11.28 12.83 11.10
C THR A 395 -12.43 12.50 12.06
N ALA A 396 -13.70 12.53 11.64
CA ALA A 396 -14.83 12.38 12.58
C ALA A 396 -15.14 10.92 13.01
N GLY A 397 -14.55 9.91 12.35
CA GLY A 397 -14.76 8.49 12.66
C GLY A 397 -13.58 7.79 13.36
N GLU A 398 -12.41 8.43 13.39
CA GLU A 398 -11.15 7.82 13.85
C GLU A 398 -10.47 8.57 15.01
N GLU A 399 -11.16 9.53 15.65
CA GLU A 399 -10.66 10.25 16.84
C GLU A 399 -10.36 9.32 18.04
N GLY A 400 -10.82 8.06 18.03
CA GLY A 400 -10.42 7.05 19.02
C GLY A 400 -9.12 6.29 18.71
N LEU A 401 -8.55 6.40 17.51
CA LEU A 401 -7.43 5.55 17.06
C LEU A 401 -6.08 6.26 16.92
N LEU A 402 -6.05 7.60 16.90
CA LEU A 402 -4.84 8.37 16.57
C LEU A 402 -4.45 9.45 17.60
N ALA A 403 -5.09 9.52 18.77
CA ALA A 403 -4.64 10.44 19.80
C ALA A 403 -3.25 10.02 20.33
N PRO A 404 -2.20 10.86 20.17
CA PRO A 404 -1.04 10.74 21.03
C PRO A 404 -1.48 11.17 22.43
N ASP A 405 -1.06 10.46 23.48
CA ASP A 405 -1.29 10.87 24.87
C ASP A 405 -0.72 12.28 25.11
N THR A 406 -1.51 13.32 24.86
CA THR A 406 -1.21 14.68 25.27
C THR A 406 -1.64 14.81 26.71
N VAL A 407 -0.65 14.89 27.58
CA VAL A 407 -0.72 15.41 28.94
C VAL A 407 -1.72 16.56 28.98
N THR A 408 -2.77 16.40 29.80
CA THR A 408 -3.78 17.42 30.06
C THR A 408 -3.13 18.66 30.67
N ASP A 409 -3.10 19.77 29.94
CA ASP A 409 -3.02 21.10 30.55
C ASP A 409 -4.45 21.60 30.84
N PRO A 410 -4.70 22.24 32.01
CA PRO A 410 -6.02 22.76 32.34
C PRO A 410 -6.38 23.99 31.51
N PRO A 411 -7.67 24.28 31.31
CA PRO A 411 -8.12 25.32 30.38
C PRO A 411 -7.77 26.73 30.90
N VAL A 412 -7.12 27.51 30.03
CA VAL A 412 -6.88 28.93 30.21
C VAL A 412 -8.22 29.66 30.16
N GLY A 413 -8.56 30.35 31.26
CA GLY A 413 -9.78 31.15 31.38
C GLY A 413 -9.79 32.32 30.39
N SER A 414 -10.92 32.49 29.72
CA SER A 414 -11.24 33.62 28.86
C SER A 414 -11.27 34.92 29.68
N THR A 415 -10.32 35.82 29.43
CA THR A 415 -10.42 37.21 29.88
C THR A 415 -11.42 37.97 29.02
N HIS A 416 -12.51 38.37 29.66
CA HIS A 416 -13.48 39.32 29.14
C HIS A 416 -12.79 40.66 28.86
N GLN A 417 -12.81 41.11 27.61
CA GLN A 417 -12.52 42.49 27.24
C GLN A 417 -13.85 43.22 26.99
N PRO A 418 -14.20 44.27 27.74
CA PRO A 418 -15.36 45.09 27.42
C PRO A 418 -14.98 46.16 26.40
N ASP A 419 -15.87 46.24 25.41
CA ASP A 419 -15.91 47.17 24.29
C ASP A 419 -16.12 48.62 24.77
N GLY A 420 -15.39 49.55 24.15
CA GLY A 420 -15.54 50.98 24.37
C GLY A 420 -16.51 51.58 23.38
N ARG A 421 -17.63 52.15 23.86
CA ARG A 421 -18.44 53.11 23.11
C ARG A 421 -18.87 54.30 23.96
N VAL A 422 -18.25 55.43 23.61
CA VAL A 422 -18.75 56.81 23.48
C VAL A 422 -20.24 57.04 23.72
N GLY A 423 -20.56 58.07 24.53
CA GLY A 423 -21.84 58.77 24.49
C GLY A 423 -22.07 59.73 25.67
N ASN A 424 -21.96 61.04 25.39
CA ASN A 424 -22.68 62.19 25.97
C ASN A 424 -23.21 62.11 27.42
N ASP A 425 -22.73 62.97 28.32
CA ASP A 425 -23.19 64.35 28.62
C ASP A 425 -22.28 64.98 29.68
#